data_AF-A0A2S7J5G8-F1
#
_entry.id   AF-A0A2S7J5G8-F1
#
_cell.length_a   1.000
_cell.length_b   1.000
_cell.length_c   1.000
_cell.angle_alpha   90.00
_cell.angle_beta   90.00
_cell.angle_gamma   90.00
#
_symmetry.space_group_name_H-M   'P 1'
#
loop_
_entity.id
_entity.type
_entity.pdbx_description
1 polymer ?
#
loop_
_entity_poly.entity_id
_entity_poly.type
_entity_poly.pdbx_seq_one_letter_code
_entity_poly.pdbx_strand_id
1 'polypeptide(L)'
;MRIQPELDPDVEDEAPTSPDITLYDEAHFVTYMRLLDAEADGADWKEVAQIVLHRDPTNDEARTRRCWASHLARAQWMTHTGYRRILEQAADDEWRKSFH
;
A
#
# COMPACT_ATOMS: atom_id res chain seq x y z
N MET A 1 15.45 9.62 6.79
CA MET A 1 14.35 10.61 6.79
C MET A 1 13.12 9.88 7.28
N ARG A 2 12.52 10.24 8.42
CA ARG A 2 11.26 9.60 8.85
C ARG A 2 10.18 10.18 7.94
N ILE A 3 9.76 9.41 6.93
CA ILE A 3 8.62 9.81 6.10
C ILE A 3 7.39 9.74 7.01
N GLN A 4 6.77 10.88 7.28
CA GLN A 4 5.47 10.89 7.94
C GLN A 4 4.49 10.29 6.94
N PRO A 5 3.68 9.29 7.32
CA PRO A 5 2.66 8.77 6.43
C PRO A 5 1.73 9.92 6.06
N GLU A 6 1.61 10.21 4.77
CA GLU A 6 0.59 11.14 4.30
C GLU A 6 -0.77 10.48 4.52
N LEU A 7 -1.70 11.23 5.11
CA LEU A 7 -3.04 10.71 5.41
C LEU A 7 -3.87 10.54 4.14
N ASP A 8 -3.49 11.26 3.09
CA ASP A 8 -4.24 11.35 1.84
C ASP A 8 -3.32 11.61 0.63
N PRO A 9 -2.38 10.70 0.32
CA PRO A 9 -1.49 10.87 -0.82
C PRO A 9 -2.25 10.67 -2.15
N ASP A 10 -1.81 11.38 -3.19
CA ASP A 10 -2.26 11.12 -4.55
C ASP A 10 -1.89 9.70 -4.97
N VAL A 11 -2.88 8.95 -5.47
CA VAL A 11 -2.72 7.55 -5.85
C VAL A 11 -2.50 7.42 -7.35
N GLU A 12 -1.39 6.78 -7.73
CA GLU A 12 -1.08 6.47 -9.12
C GLU A 12 -2.10 5.49 -9.72
N ASP A 13 -2.11 5.38 -11.05
CA ASP A 13 -3.07 4.50 -11.73
C ASP A 13 -2.92 3.02 -11.34
N GLU A 14 -1.70 2.59 -11.04
CA GLU A 14 -1.39 1.23 -10.64
C GLU A 14 -0.35 1.23 -9.52
N ALA A 15 -0.49 0.30 -8.59
CA ALA A 15 0.47 0.11 -7.53
C ALA A 15 1.79 -0.52 -8.06
N PRO A 16 2.92 -0.32 -7.36
CA PRO A 16 4.18 -0.96 -7.70
C PRO A 16 4.07 -2.49 -7.72
N THR A 17 4.73 -3.11 -8.70
CA THR A 17 4.82 -4.58 -8.84
C THR A 17 6.21 -5.13 -8.49
N SER A 18 7.13 -4.26 -8.07
CA SER A 18 8.49 -4.62 -7.67
C SER A 18 8.50 -5.66 -6.54
N PRO A 19 9.44 -6.62 -6.52
CA PRO A 19 9.58 -7.54 -5.39
C PRO A 19 10.12 -6.86 -4.12
N ASP A 20 10.57 -5.61 -4.21
CA ASP A 20 11.11 -4.83 -3.10
C ASP A 20 10.11 -3.78 -2.62
N ILE A 21 10.26 -3.35 -1.36
CA ILE A 21 9.51 -2.22 -0.80
C ILE A 21 10.07 -0.94 -1.40
N THR A 22 9.20 -0.09 -1.89
CA THR A 22 9.53 1.16 -2.57
C THR A 22 9.15 2.36 -1.70
N LEU A 23 9.69 3.54 -2.02
CA LEU A 23 9.27 4.79 -1.39
C LEU A 23 7.77 5.08 -1.60
N TYR A 24 7.19 4.57 -2.69
CA TYR A 24 5.76 4.64 -2.93
C TYR A 24 5.00 3.87 -1.86
N ASP A 25 5.43 2.64 -1.55
CA ASP A 25 4.81 1.82 -0.50
C ASP A 25 4.90 2.51 0.87
N GLU A 26 6.04 3.13 1.18
CA GLU A 26 6.24 3.86 2.44
C GLU A 26 5.31 5.08 2.56
N ALA A 27 5.11 5.81 1.48
CA ALA A 27 4.18 6.95 1.46
C ALA A 27 2.71 6.50 1.59
N HIS A 28 2.36 5.31 1.10
CA HIS A 28 0.98 4.82 1.00
C HIS A 28 0.58 3.81 2.09
N PHE A 29 1.35 3.70 3.18
CA PHE A 29 1.03 2.77 4.27
C PHE A 29 -0.40 2.96 4.82
N VAL A 30 -0.83 4.20 5.03
CA VAL A 30 -2.19 4.49 5.53
C VAL A 30 -3.25 4.08 4.51
N THR A 31 -3.04 4.37 3.23
CA THR A 31 -3.90 3.94 2.13
C THR A 31 -4.04 2.42 2.11
N TYR A 32 -2.94 1.68 2.23
CA TYR A 32 -2.96 0.21 2.27
C TYR A 32 -3.71 -0.33 3.48
N MET A 33 -3.54 0.25 4.68
CA MET A 33 -4.30 -0.16 5.86
C MET A 33 -5.81 0.05 5.65
N ARG A 34 -6.22 1.21 5.12
CA ARG A 34 -7.64 1.50 4.85
C ARG A 34 -8.24 0.56 3.81
N LEU A 35 -7.47 0.16 2.79
CA LEU A 35 -7.91 -0.83 1.80
C LEU A 35 -8.11 -2.22 2.43
N LEU A 36 -7.21 -2.65 3.31
CA LEU A 36 -7.29 -3.94 3.99
C LEU A 36 -8.44 -3.99 4.99
N ASP A 37 -8.65 -2.92 5.76
CA ASP A 37 -9.78 -2.81 6.68
C ASP A 37 -11.11 -2.87 5.91
N ALA A 38 -11.22 -2.15 4.79
CA ALA A 38 -12.41 -2.18 3.95
C ALA A 38 -12.66 -3.54 3.30
N GLU A 39 -11.60 -4.26 2.89
CA GLU A 39 -11.70 -5.64 2.42
C GLU A 39 -12.20 -6.57 3.53
N ALA A 40 -11.68 -6.43 4.75
CA ALA A 40 -12.09 -7.23 5.90
C ALA A 40 -13.56 -7.00 6.30
N ASP A 41 -14.04 -5.76 6.15
CA ASP A 41 -15.45 -5.38 6.37
C ASP A 41 -16.37 -5.77 5.20
N GLY A 42 -15.81 -6.28 4.08
CA GLY A 42 -16.58 -6.66 2.89
C GLY A 42 -17.21 -5.48 2.15
N ALA A 43 -16.59 -4.30 2.24
CA ALA A 43 -17.07 -3.08 1.61
C ALA A 43 -17.10 -3.16 0.07
N ASP A 44 -18.00 -2.41 -0.56
CA ASP A 44 -18.04 -2.30 -2.02
C ASP A 44 -16.79 -1.58 -2.54
N TRP A 45 -16.08 -2.20 -3.46
CA TRP A 45 -14.89 -1.65 -4.09
C TRP A 45 -15.11 -0.26 -4.70
N LYS A 46 -16.34 0.07 -5.15
CA LYS A 46 -16.67 1.39 -5.71
C LYS A 46 -16.63 2.48 -4.64
N GLU A 47 -17.19 2.20 -3.47
CA GLU A 47 -17.18 3.11 -2.33
C GLU A 47 -15.75 3.28 -1.80
N VAL A 48 -15.01 2.17 -1.69
CA VAL A 48 -13.60 2.19 -1.29
C VAL A 48 -12.74 3.01 -2.27
N ALA A 49 -12.93 2.83 -3.58
CA ALA A 49 -12.18 3.58 -4.58
C ALA A 49 -12.46 5.10 -4.51
N GLN A 50 -13.69 5.50 -4.20
CA GLN A 50 -14.04 6.91 -4.02
C GLN A 50 -13.45 7.49 -2.73
N ILE A 51 -13.55 6.77 -1.61
CA ILE A 51 -13.20 7.27 -0.27
C ILE A 51 -11.69 7.16 0.03
N VAL A 52 -11.04 6.11 -0.45
CA VAL A 52 -9.64 5.78 -0.10
C VAL A 52 -8.68 6.14 -1.24
N LEU A 53 -9.10 6.03 -2.50
CA LEU A 53 -8.24 6.28 -3.66
C LEU A 53 -8.61 7.55 -4.42
N HIS A 54 -9.65 8.28 -3.97
CA HIS A 54 -10.18 9.50 -4.61
C HIS A 54 -10.53 9.33 -6.09
N ARG A 55 -10.95 8.13 -6.47
CA ARG A 55 -11.30 7.79 -7.86
C ARG A 55 -12.78 7.55 -8.01
N ASP A 56 -13.34 8.16 -9.03
CA ASP A 56 -14.75 8.02 -9.35
C ASP A 56 -14.98 6.90 -10.38
N PRO A 57 -15.59 5.76 -10.00
CA PRO A 57 -15.91 4.67 -10.90
C PRO A 57 -17.00 5.04 -11.92
N THR A 58 -17.73 6.14 -11.76
CA THR A 58 -18.75 6.56 -12.74
C THR A 58 -18.14 7.21 -13.99
N ASN A 59 -16.96 7.83 -13.86
CA ASN A 59 -16.25 8.47 -14.97
C ASN A 59 -15.47 7.45 -15.81
N ASP A 60 -14.77 6.51 -15.15
CA ASP A 60 -14.05 5.42 -15.79
C ASP A 60 -13.99 4.20 -14.86
N GLU A 61 -15.02 3.36 -14.93
CA GLU A 61 -15.16 2.19 -14.06
C GLU A 61 -13.97 1.22 -14.22
N ALA A 62 -13.50 1.02 -15.45
CA ALA A 62 -12.46 0.05 -15.75
C ALA A 62 -11.10 0.49 -15.17
N ARG A 63 -10.71 1.76 -15.36
CA ARG A 63 -9.46 2.30 -14.80
C ARG A 63 -9.53 2.39 -13.28
N THR A 64 -10.66 2.81 -12.72
CA THR A 64 -10.85 2.87 -11.26
C THR A 64 -10.77 1.46 -10.64
N ARG A 65 -11.38 0.46 -11.28
CA ARG A 65 -11.28 -0.94 -10.82
C ARG A 65 -9.86 -1.49 -10.88
N ARG A 66 -9.09 -1.16 -11.93
CA ARG A 66 -7.67 -1.56 -12.04
C ARG A 66 -6.81 -0.91 -10.95
N CYS A 67 -7.00 0.38 -10.70
CA CYS A 67 -6.32 1.06 -9.60
C CYS A 67 -6.64 0.41 -8.26
N TRP A 68 -7.94 0.23 -7.95
CA TRP A 68 -8.35 -0.44 -6.71
C TRP A 68 -7.75 -1.84 -6.56
N ALA A 69 -7.84 -2.68 -7.59
CA ALA A 69 -7.36 -4.06 -7.53
C ALA A 69 -5.83 -4.14 -7.37
N SER A 70 -5.07 -3.31 -8.08
CA SER A 70 -3.60 -3.29 -7.97
C SER A 70 -3.14 -2.83 -6.59
N HIS A 71 -3.77 -1.81 -6.01
CA HIS A 71 -3.43 -1.30 -4.68
C HIS A 71 -3.84 -2.27 -3.58
N LEU A 72 -5.01 -2.93 -3.69
CA LEU A 72 -5.40 -3.96 -2.73
C LEU A 72 -4.43 -5.16 -2.79
N ALA A 73 -4.08 -5.63 -3.99
CA ALA A 73 -3.11 -6.71 -4.15
C ALA A 73 -1.73 -6.34 -3.58
N ARG A 74 -1.30 -5.08 -3.77
CA ARG A 74 -0.04 -4.59 -3.19
C ARG A 74 -0.10 -4.50 -1.67
N ALA A 75 -1.21 -4.03 -1.11
CA ALA A 75 -1.44 -3.99 0.33
C ALA A 75 -1.38 -5.40 0.96
N GLN A 76 -2.02 -6.38 0.32
CA GLN A 76 -1.92 -7.79 0.73
C GLN A 76 -0.49 -8.33 0.63
N TRP A 77 0.26 -7.96 -0.42
CA TRP A 77 1.66 -8.36 -0.53
C TRP A 77 2.52 -7.77 0.61
N MET A 78 2.26 -6.52 0.99
CA MET A 78 2.95 -5.85 2.10
C MET A 78 2.73 -6.56 3.45
N THR A 79 1.55 -7.15 3.70
CA THR A 79 1.29 -7.88 4.94
C THR A 79 1.92 -9.29 4.97
N HIS A 80 2.00 -9.97 3.82
CA HIS A 80 2.52 -11.34 3.76
C HIS A 80 4.05 -11.42 3.55
N THR A 81 4.59 -10.54 2.71
CA THR A 81 5.99 -10.57 2.26
C THR A 81 6.76 -9.33 2.71
N GLY A 82 6.16 -8.14 2.58
CA GLY A 82 6.80 -6.88 2.97
C GLY A 82 7.17 -6.84 4.45
N TYR A 83 6.24 -7.20 5.34
CA TYR A 83 6.48 -7.20 6.79
C TYR A 83 7.64 -8.12 7.22
N ARG A 84 7.75 -9.31 6.60
CA ARG A 84 8.86 -10.24 6.86
C ARG A 84 10.20 -9.61 6.47
N ARG A 85 10.28 -8.97 5.30
CA ARG A 85 11.50 -8.31 4.83
C ARG A 85 11.90 -7.13 5.70
N ILE A 86 10.95 -6.35 6.22
CA ILE A 86 11.24 -5.26 7.18
C ILE A 86 11.91 -5.84 8.45
N LEU A 87 11.42 -6.97 8.97
CA LEU A 87 12.01 -7.62 10.14
C LEU A 87 13.41 -8.15 9.86
N GLU A 88 13.62 -8.79 8.71
CA GLU A 88 14.93 -9.27 8.26
C GLU A 88 15.93 -8.10 8.13
N GLN A 89 15.51 -7.01 7.48
CA GLN A 89 16.36 -5.84 7.27
C GLN A 89 16.70 -5.10 8.57
N ALA A 90 15.76 -5.00 9.51
CA ALA A 90 16.03 -4.47 10.84
C ALA A 90 17.04 -5.32 11.63
N ALA A 91 16.94 -6.66 11.53
CA ALA A 91 17.89 -7.57 12.17
C ALA A 91 19.30 -7.44 11.57
N ASP A 92 19.40 -7.34 10.25
CA ASP A 92 20.68 -7.15 9.54
C ASP A 92 21.33 -5.81 9.90
N ASP A 93 20.55 -4.73 9.98
CA ASP A 93 21.04 -3.40 10.37
C ASP A 93 21.58 -3.38 11.81
N GLU A 94 20.91 -4.05 12.76
CA GLU A 94 21.36 -4.19 14.15
C GLU A 94 22.65 -5.03 14.24
N TRP A 95 22.76 -6.09 13.45
CA TRP A 95 23.99 -6.87 13.34
C TRP A 95 25.13 -6.00 12.81
N ARG A 96 24.91 -5.26 11.72
CA ARG A 96 25.92 -4.41 11.11
C ARG A 96 26.41 -3.28 12.03
N LYS A 97 25.56 -2.73 12.89
CA LYS A 97 25.94 -1.75 13.94
C LYS A 97 26.76 -2.36 15.07
N SER A 98 26.55 -3.64 15.37
CA SER A 98 27.21 -4.33 16.50
C SER A 98 28.64 -4.78 16.15
N PHE A 99 28.96 -4.89 14.86
CA PHE A 99 30.26 -5.33 14.35
C PHE A 99 31.07 -4.19 13.70
N HIS A 100 30.76 -2.93 14.00
CA HIS A 100 31.44 -1.75 13.48
C HIS A 100 31.76 -0.74 14.59
#